data_AF-A0AAV8FNL0-F1
#
_entry.id   AF-A0AAV8FNL0-F1
#
_cell.length_a   1.000
_cell.length_b   1.000
_cell.length_c   1.000
_cell.angle_alpha   90.00
_cell.angle_beta   90.00
_cell.angle_gamma   90.00
#
_symmetry.space_group_name_H-M   'P 1'
#
loop_
_entity.id
_entity.type
_entity.pdbx_description
1 polymer ?
#
loop_
_entity_poly.entity_id
_entity_poly.type
_entity_poly.pdbx_seq_one_letter_code
_entity_poly.pdbx_strand_id
1 'polypeptide(L)'
;MSGLLAFQQGKLDLRKLNKATITLVPKKTSPMHANDFRPISVINSFAKLITKILANRLQGFMPLLVSPYQTAFTKGRSVMESFMIAREYLSFYHKRKIPALMYKVDFAKTFDSISWTFLTNLLVERGFPPLWISWVVDVLKSSSSAIKVNRDITCFFFLRRGLRQGDPLSPLLFNLVVDALQSFLHNASSFTSGPIIIPPRTLQYADDTIILLEAYARNLAFVKEILSNFAKITGLHINDDKCLFVPVAIPDASLPIFSRILNCAPKDMPVTYLGLPLSIRRLKKIHYKPLIDAFQRKLDGWKSRFLSPAGRLTLVKSVLTALPLHYMQVIQLPTWLVKHLDGIRRRFFWKGKDKCLGGHCLVNWSKCCTPKRAGGLGILDLALQNQALLIRWLWKLNAEPDSTWTTIVQTLYGTTDVTLLDQSGLLSHGLRDVLKCLSFYSASTVSSSDNLTLSWRWTNSGCYTSASAYSALADPGVRSPYYLKVWKLKAPPRVKIFLWLLLQDRLLTQQNLLIRNWPANEGCPCCLARPLESTIHLFLHCPFAITIWNRVRNLYNLQALIFTEDLSAFWLQNRPTTGAAWDTIWAATTWTIWKERNNRIFNSLARPTFLLVQEITTLVGLWFTLA
;
A
#
# COMPACT_ATOMS: atom_id res chain seq x y z
N MET A 1 -0.66 7.82 -36.90
CA MET A 1 -0.50 6.53 -37.61
C MET A 1 0.69 6.55 -38.58
N SER A 2 0.79 7.54 -39.48
CA SER A 2 1.90 7.67 -40.44
C SER A 2 3.31 7.56 -39.82
N GLY A 3 3.58 8.25 -38.70
CA GLY A 3 4.89 8.19 -38.04
C GLY A 3 5.25 6.82 -37.44
N LEU A 4 4.26 6.03 -37.00
CA LEU A 4 4.50 4.67 -36.49
C LEU A 4 4.78 3.69 -37.63
N LEU A 5 4.12 3.85 -38.77
CA LEU A 5 4.41 3.08 -39.99
C LEU A 5 5.81 3.41 -40.52
N ALA A 6 6.20 4.69 -40.51
CA ALA A 6 7.56 5.11 -40.87
C ALA A 6 8.62 4.51 -39.93
N PHE A 7 8.35 4.43 -38.63
CA PHE A 7 9.22 3.74 -37.67
C PHE A 7 9.32 2.24 -37.98
N GLN A 8 8.19 1.56 -38.21
CA GLN A 8 8.15 0.14 -38.54
C GLN A 8 8.98 -0.19 -39.79
N GLN A 9 8.94 0.70 -40.79
CA GLN A 9 9.69 0.57 -42.05
C GLN A 9 11.15 1.07 -41.98
N GLY A 10 11.64 1.54 -40.82
CA GLY A 10 12.99 2.08 -40.67
C GLY A 10 13.22 3.43 -41.38
N LYS A 11 12.16 4.12 -41.81
CA LYS A 11 12.23 5.40 -42.55
C LYS A 11 12.15 6.63 -41.65
N LEU A 12 11.89 6.45 -40.36
CA LEU A 12 11.75 7.56 -39.40
C LEU A 12 13.13 8.02 -38.89
N ASP A 13 13.44 9.31 -39.03
CA ASP A 13 14.62 9.92 -38.42
C ASP A 13 14.44 10.06 -36.89
N LEU A 14 14.83 9.00 -36.16
CA LEU A 14 14.77 8.97 -34.71
C LEU A 14 15.74 9.95 -34.04
N ARG A 15 16.83 10.39 -34.69
CA ARG A 15 17.82 11.26 -34.04
C ARG A 15 17.23 12.62 -33.67
N LYS A 16 16.28 13.11 -34.45
CA LYS A 16 15.56 14.36 -34.17
C LYS A 16 14.56 14.22 -33.02
N LEU A 17 13.89 13.08 -32.93
CA LEU A 17 12.78 12.84 -32.01
C LEU A 17 13.20 12.22 -30.69
N ASN A 18 14.24 11.39 -30.68
CA ASN A 18 14.68 10.60 -29.53
C ASN A 18 15.60 11.38 -28.57
N LYS A 19 15.19 12.61 -28.27
CA LYS A 19 15.84 13.52 -27.33
C LYS A 19 15.24 13.34 -25.93
N ALA A 20 16.09 13.45 -24.91
CA ALA A 20 15.67 13.43 -23.51
C ALA A 20 16.33 14.54 -22.70
N THR A 21 15.61 15.03 -21.70
CA THR A 21 16.15 15.96 -20.69
C THR A 21 16.29 15.22 -19.36
N ILE A 22 17.50 15.11 -18.84
CA ILE A 22 17.80 14.48 -17.57
C ILE A 22 17.51 15.47 -16.45
N THR A 23 16.50 15.18 -15.64
CA THR A 23 16.14 15.95 -14.45
C THR A 23 16.68 15.26 -13.20
N LEU A 24 17.32 16.02 -12.31
CA LEU A 24 17.93 15.50 -11.09
C LEU A 24 16.91 15.51 -9.94
N VAL A 25 16.50 14.34 -9.46
CA VAL A 25 15.58 14.20 -8.32
C VAL A 25 16.37 13.90 -7.04
N PRO A 26 16.21 14.68 -5.96
CA PRO A 26 16.96 14.45 -4.72
C PRO A 26 16.56 13.13 -4.05
N LYS A 27 17.55 12.33 -3.62
CA LYS A 27 17.35 11.10 -2.84
C LYS A 27 17.18 11.35 -1.36
N LYS A 28 17.76 12.44 -0.85
CA LYS A 28 17.75 12.85 0.56
C LYS A 28 17.42 14.33 0.70
N THR A 29 17.04 14.73 1.91
CA THR A 29 16.90 16.15 2.27
C THR A 29 18.26 16.84 2.18
N SER A 30 18.31 18.00 1.54
CA SER A 30 19.54 18.79 1.34
C SER A 30 20.67 18.01 0.64
N PRO A 31 20.50 17.65 -0.65
CA PRO A 31 21.55 16.99 -1.41
C PRO A 31 22.77 17.91 -1.62
N MET A 32 23.97 17.39 -1.39
CA MET A 32 25.23 18.15 -1.51
C MET A 32 26.13 17.64 -2.64
N HIS A 33 26.01 16.35 -2.98
CA HIS A 33 26.84 15.70 -4.00
C HIS A 33 26.01 15.17 -5.16
N ALA A 34 26.61 15.01 -6.34
CA ALA A 34 25.92 14.46 -7.51
C ALA A 34 25.28 13.07 -7.25
N ASN A 35 25.93 12.23 -6.43
CA ASN A 35 25.41 10.91 -6.05
C ASN A 35 24.14 10.98 -5.19
N ASP A 36 23.84 12.14 -4.58
CA ASP A 36 22.61 12.37 -3.82
C ASP A 36 21.40 12.59 -4.72
N PHE A 37 21.60 12.71 -6.04
CA PHE A 37 20.53 12.82 -7.01
C PHE A 37 20.30 11.52 -7.75
N ARG A 38 19.05 11.29 -8.17
CA ARG A 38 18.64 10.26 -9.11
C ARG A 38 18.35 10.94 -10.46
N PRO A 39 19.12 10.63 -11.52
CA PRO A 39 18.84 11.18 -12.83
C PRO A 39 17.58 10.52 -13.42
N ILE A 40 16.61 11.32 -13.87
CA ILE A 40 15.42 10.83 -14.58
C ILE A 40 15.39 11.45 -15.97
N SER A 41 15.42 10.61 -16.99
CA SER A 41 15.27 11.00 -18.38
C SER A 41 13.81 11.31 -18.70
N VAL A 42 13.52 12.58 -18.96
CA VAL A 42 12.25 13.02 -19.53
C VAL A 42 12.36 12.95 -21.04
N ILE A 43 11.78 11.91 -21.63
CA ILE A 43 11.88 11.57 -23.05
C ILE A 43 10.77 12.28 -23.84
N ASN A 44 11.07 12.68 -25.07
CA ASN A 44 10.05 13.16 -26.01
C ASN A 44 8.85 12.20 -26.10
N SER A 45 7.63 12.75 -26.06
CA SER A 45 6.39 11.98 -26.03
C SER A 45 6.24 10.99 -27.18
N PHE A 46 6.73 11.31 -28.39
CA PHE A 46 6.63 10.42 -29.54
C PHE A 46 7.59 9.22 -29.42
N ALA A 47 8.84 9.46 -29.03
CA ALA A 47 9.78 8.37 -28.74
C ALA A 47 9.29 7.49 -27.59
N LYS A 48 8.69 8.10 -26.55
CA LYS A 48 8.07 7.39 -25.43
C LYS A 48 6.87 6.54 -25.85
N LEU A 49 6.10 6.97 -26.85
CA LEU A 49 5.01 6.18 -27.41
C LEU A 49 5.55 4.90 -28.07
N ILE A 50 6.61 5.02 -28.87
CA ILE A 50 7.27 3.86 -29.51
C ILE A 50 7.76 2.87 -28.45
N THR A 51 8.54 3.34 -27.47
CA THR A 51 9.07 2.45 -26.43
C THR A 51 7.97 1.87 -25.55
N LYS A 52 6.87 2.60 -25.32
CA LYS A 52 5.69 2.07 -24.61
C LYS A 52 5.00 0.94 -25.39
N ILE A 53 4.89 1.05 -26.72
CA ILE A 53 4.33 -0.02 -27.56
C ILE A 53 5.22 -1.27 -27.47
N LEU A 54 6.53 -1.12 -27.62
CA LEU A 54 7.49 -2.23 -27.49
C LEU A 54 7.43 -2.87 -26.10
N ALA A 55 7.39 -2.05 -25.05
CA ALA A 55 7.30 -2.52 -23.67
C ALA A 55 6.00 -3.29 -23.42
N ASN A 56 4.86 -2.78 -23.88
CA ASN A 56 3.56 -3.46 -23.71
C ASN A 56 3.54 -4.83 -24.41
N ARG A 57 4.19 -4.97 -25.57
CA ARG A 57 4.34 -6.26 -26.27
C ARG A 57 5.23 -7.21 -25.48
N LEU A 58 6.41 -6.74 -25.04
CA LEU A 58 7.35 -7.55 -24.26
C LEU A 58 6.77 -8.00 -22.90
N GLN A 59 5.97 -7.15 -22.26
CA GLN A 59 5.40 -7.40 -20.93
C GLN A 59 4.64 -8.73 -20.82
N GLY A 60 3.94 -9.14 -21.88
CA GLY A 60 3.19 -10.40 -21.93
C GLY A 60 4.09 -11.64 -21.92
N PHE A 61 5.31 -11.52 -22.45
CA PHE A 61 6.28 -12.62 -22.52
C PHE A 61 7.25 -12.64 -21.33
N MET A 62 7.30 -11.58 -20.51
CA MET A 62 8.21 -11.51 -19.36
C MET A 62 8.14 -12.74 -18.43
N PRO A 63 6.96 -13.29 -18.07
CA PRO A 63 6.91 -14.48 -17.22
C PRO A 63 7.62 -15.71 -17.80
N LEU A 64 7.69 -15.81 -19.13
CA LEU A 64 8.37 -16.90 -19.85
C LEU A 64 9.87 -16.61 -20.03
N LEU A 65 10.22 -15.33 -20.17
CA LEU A 65 11.58 -14.91 -20.50
C LEU A 65 12.48 -14.76 -19.28
N VAL A 66 11.93 -14.47 -18.10
CA VAL A 66 12.73 -14.30 -16.87
C VAL A 66 12.37 -15.33 -15.82
N SER A 67 13.38 -15.75 -15.06
CA SER A 67 13.24 -16.67 -13.94
C SER A 67 12.12 -16.24 -12.99
N PRO A 68 11.38 -17.20 -12.39
CA PRO A 68 10.31 -16.89 -11.46
C PRO A 68 10.79 -16.12 -10.21
N TYR A 69 12.09 -16.12 -9.92
CA TYR A 69 12.71 -15.39 -8.80
C TYR A 69 13.11 -13.94 -9.12
N GLN A 70 12.92 -13.47 -10.36
CA GLN A 70 12.99 -12.07 -10.74
C GLN A 70 11.59 -11.42 -10.66
N THR A 71 11.29 -10.75 -9.55
CA THR A 71 9.92 -10.29 -9.27
C THR A 71 9.61 -8.87 -9.73
N ALA A 72 10.63 -8.06 -10.07
CA ALA A 72 10.39 -6.68 -10.49
C ALA A 72 9.76 -6.58 -11.87
N PHE A 73 8.88 -5.59 -12.08
CA PHE A 73 8.27 -5.23 -13.37
C PHE A 73 7.60 -6.38 -14.15
N THR A 74 7.29 -7.50 -13.50
CA THR A 74 6.61 -8.65 -14.10
C THR A 74 5.20 -8.76 -13.54
N LYS A 75 4.20 -8.75 -14.43
CA LYS A 75 2.78 -8.80 -14.03
C LYS A 75 2.51 -10.10 -13.26
N GLY A 76 1.78 -9.98 -12.15
CA GLY A 76 1.39 -11.12 -11.31
C GLY A 76 2.41 -11.54 -10.24
N ARG A 77 3.67 -11.11 -10.33
CA ARG A 77 4.68 -11.43 -9.32
C ARG A 77 4.63 -10.46 -8.13
N SER A 78 4.84 -10.99 -6.93
CA SER A 78 4.83 -10.21 -5.69
C SER A 78 6.24 -10.02 -5.14
N VAL A 79 6.63 -8.77 -4.90
CA VAL A 79 7.87 -8.43 -4.17
C VAL A 79 7.94 -9.11 -2.79
N MET A 80 6.78 -9.36 -2.18
CA MET A 80 6.69 -9.98 -0.88
C MET A 80 7.04 -11.46 -0.89
N GLU A 81 6.90 -12.16 -2.02
CA GLU A 81 7.33 -13.56 -2.14
C GLU A 81 8.83 -13.68 -1.94
N SER A 82 9.61 -12.81 -2.59
CA SER A 82 11.06 -12.77 -2.42
C SER A 82 11.45 -12.55 -0.95
N PHE A 83 10.73 -11.70 -0.22
CA PHE A 83 10.96 -11.51 1.21
C PHE A 83 10.61 -12.76 2.04
N MET A 84 9.45 -13.38 1.80
CA MET A 84 9.03 -14.60 2.48
C MET A 84 10.04 -15.74 2.26
N ILE A 85 10.45 -15.96 1.00
CA ILE A 85 11.40 -16.99 0.60
C ILE A 85 12.74 -16.78 1.30
N ALA A 86 13.31 -15.56 1.25
CA ALA A 86 14.57 -15.26 1.93
C ALA A 86 14.49 -15.55 3.43
N ARG A 87 13.38 -15.21 4.07
CA ARG A 87 13.18 -15.45 5.51
C ARG A 87 13.07 -16.93 5.86
N GLU A 88 12.27 -17.70 5.12
CA GLU A 88 12.14 -19.14 5.38
C GLU A 88 13.46 -19.86 5.14
N TYR A 89 14.16 -19.54 4.04
CA TYR A 89 15.47 -20.10 3.73
C TYR A 89 16.45 -19.87 4.89
N LEU A 90 16.62 -18.62 5.32
CA LEU A 90 17.57 -18.30 6.40
C LEU A 90 17.18 -18.93 7.73
N SER A 91 15.88 -18.98 8.05
CA SER A 91 15.38 -19.63 9.26
C SER A 91 15.63 -21.15 9.24
N PHE A 92 15.43 -21.78 8.08
CA PHE A 92 15.61 -23.22 7.90
C PHE A 92 17.07 -23.63 8.17
N TYR A 93 18.03 -22.98 7.49
CA TYR A 93 19.46 -23.25 7.68
C TYR A 93 19.93 -22.93 9.10
N HIS A 94 19.45 -21.81 9.68
CA HIS A 94 19.78 -21.45 11.06
C HIS A 94 19.39 -22.55 12.05
N LYS A 95 18.17 -23.07 11.93
CA LYS A 95 17.65 -24.09 12.87
C LYS A 95 18.27 -25.45 12.70
N ARG A 96 18.63 -25.82 11.47
CA ARG A 96 19.39 -27.03 11.19
C ARG A 96 20.89 -26.90 11.51
N LYS A 97 21.35 -25.70 11.89
CA LYS A 97 22.77 -25.39 12.12
C LYS A 97 23.65 -25.69 10.90
N ILE A 98 23.09 -25.53 9.71
CA ILE A 98 23.84 -25.70 8.46
C ILE A 98 24.43 -24.32 8.09
N PRO A 99 25.77 -24.21 7.94
CA PRO A 99 26.41 -22.95 7.57
C PRO A 99 25.90 -22.42 6.22
N ALA A 100 25.26 -21.26 6.25
CA ALA A 100 24.71 -20.60 5.08
C ALA A 100 24.96 -19.10 5.10
N LEU A 101 24.88 -18.50 3.92
CA LEU A 101 25.20 -17.10 3.72
C LEU A 101 24.20 -16.47 2.75
N MET A 102 23.67 -15.32 3.15
CA MET A 102 22.93 -14.43 2.25
C MET A 102 23.86 -13.32 1.78
N TYR A 103 24.19 -13.31 0.50
CA TYR A 103 25.00 -12.27 -0.11
C TYR A 103 24.10 -11.26 -0.83
N LYS A 104 24.05 -10.03 -0.34
CA LYS A 104 23.34 -8.93 -0.99
C LYS A 104 24.32 -8.17 -1.88
N VAL A 105 24.07 -8.21 -3.19
CA VAL A 105 24.87 -7.54 -4.21
C VAL A 105 24.23 -6.21 -4.58
N ASP A 106 25.03 -5.14 -4.60
CA ASP A 106 24.63 -3.81 -5.08
C ASP A 106 25.39 -3.51 -6.38
N PHE A 107 24.66 -3.27 -7.47
CA PHE A 107 25.24 -2.85 -8.73
C PHE A 107 25.24 -1.31 -8.81
N ALA A 108 26.41 -0.69 -9.01
CA ALA A 108 26.55 0.74 -9.17
C ALA A 108 25.98 1.21 -10.52
N LYS A 109 25.14 2.26 -10.48
CA LYS A 109 24.62 2.96 -11.67
C LYS A 109 24.09 1.98 -12.74
N THR A 110 23.21 1.09 -12.30
CA THR A 110 22.73 -0.08 -13.05
C THR A 110 22.20 0.24 -14.44
N PHE A 111 21.29 1.20 -14.55
CA PHE A 111 20.73 1.61 -15.83
C PHE A 111 21.79 2.24 -16.74
N ASP A 112 22.68 3.09 -16.22
CA ASP A 112 23.59 3.90 -17.04
C ASP A 112 24.76 3.10 -17.64
N SER A 113 25.01 1.89 -17.16
CA SER A 113 26.27 1.17 -17.43
C SER A 113 26.15 0.00 -18.42
N ILE A 114 24.92 -0.43 -18.76
CA ILE A 114 24.69 -1.62 -19.59
C ILE A 114 25.35 -1.50 -20.97
N SER A 115 26.12 -2.52 -21.35
CA SER A 115 26.65 -2.70 -22.69
C SER A 115 25.53 -3.04 -23.69
N TRP A 116 25.38 -2.21 -24.71
CA TRP A 116 24.42 -2.47 -25.80
C TRP A 116 24.79 -3.71 -26.60
N THR A 117 26.09 -3.99 -26.78
CA THR A 117 26.57 -5.19 -27.47
C THR A 117 26.11 -6.45 -26.74
N PHE A 118 26.27 -6.48 -25.41
CA PHE A 118 25.78 -7.61 -24.61
C PHE A 118 24.26 -7.75 -24.71
N LEU A 119 23.53 -6.64 -24.55
CA LEU A 119 22.06 -6.65 -24.64
C LEU A 119 21.57 -7.19 -25.99
N THR A 120 22.17 -6.74 -27.10
CA THR A 120 21.81 -7.23 -28.44
C THR A 120 22.08 -8.71 -28.58
N ASN A 121 23.25 -9.20 -28.15
CA ASN A 121 23.59 -10.62 -28.20
C ASN A 121 22.63 -11.46 -27.34
N LEU A 122 22.31 -10.97 -26.12
CA LEU A 122 21.35 -11.63 -25.24
C LEU A 122 19.96 -11.77 -25.90
N LEU A 123 19.49 -10.74 -26.60
CA LEU A 123 18.21 -10.79 -27.30
C LEU A 123 18.23 -11.80 -28.45
N VAL A 124 19.33 -11.90 -29.20
CA VAL A 124 19.52 -12.92 -30.24
C VAL A 124 19.47 -14.32 -29.63
N GLU A 125 20.24 -14.57 -28.57
CA GLU A 125 20.29 -15.86 -27.88
C GLU A 125 18.94 -16.27 -27.27
N ARG A 126 18.13 -15.30 -26.82
CA ARG A 126 16.76 -15.55 -26.34
C ARG A 126 15.72 -15.66 -27.46
N GLY A 127 16.14 -15.72 -28.72
CA GLY A 127 15.28 -15.99 -29.87
C GLY A 127 14.37 -14.82 -30.27
N PHE A 128 14.74 -13.58 -29.94
CA PHE A 128 13.94 -12.43 -30.38
C PHE A 128 14.03 -12.25 -31.90
N PRO A 129 12.92 -11.87 -32.57
CA PRO A 129 12.95 -11.63 -34.02
C PRO A 129 13.94 -10.52 -34.40
N PRO A 130 14.73 -10.69 -35.49
CA PRO A 130 15.72 -9.70 -35.92
C PRO A 130 15.15 -8.28 -36.10
N LEU A 131 13.92 -8.18 -36.61
CA LEU A 131 13.20 -6.91 -36.78
C LEU A 131 12.88 -6.22 -35.45
N TRP A 132 12.56 -6.98 -34.40
CA TRP A 132 12.31 -6.39 -33.09
C TRP A 132 13.61 -5.92 -32.44
N ILE A 133 14.69 -6.70 -32.60
CA ILE A 133 16.03 -6.34 -32.13
C ILE A 133 16.50 -5.05 -32.83
N SER A 134 16.31 -4.92 -34.14
CA SER A 134 16.69 -3.70 -34.87
C SER A 134 15.95 -2.46 -34.33
N TRP A 135 14.65 -2.55 -34.06
CA TRP A 135 13.89 -1.46 -33.44
C TRP A 135 14.46 -1.04 -32.08
N VAL A 136 14.85 -2.00 -31.23
CA VAL A 136 15.47 -1.68 -29.94
C VAL A 136 16.83 -1.03 -30.14
N VAL A 137 17.67 -1.57 -31.03
CA VAL A 137 18.99 -1.02 -31.33
C VAL A 137 18.89 0.40 -31.90
N ASP A 138 17.93 0.66 -32.79
CA ASP A 138 17.70 1.99 -33.37
C ASP A 138 17.26 3.00 -32.32
N VAL A 139 16.37 2.61 -31.40
CA VAL A 139 15.98 3.43 -30.24
C VAL A 139 17.17 3.71 -29.33
N LEU A 140 18.06 2.76 -29.09
CA LEU A 140 19.24 2.98 -28.25
C LEU A 140 20.26 3.88 -28.95
N LYS A 141 20.65 3.57 -30.19
CA LYS A 141 21.70 4.30 -30.92
C LYS A 141 21.29 5.71 -31.35
N SER A 142 20.01 5.98 -31.56
CA SER A 142 19.51 7.33 -31.88
C SER A 142 19.34 8.25 -30.67
N SER A 143 19.56 7.73 -29.45
CA SER A 143 19.27 8.43 -28.21
C SER A 143 20.28 9.54 -27.90
N SER A 144 19.78 10.75 -27.66
CA SER A 144 20.57 11.89 -27.17
C SER A 144 19.94 12.51 -25.92
N SER A 145 20.76 12.96 -24.98
CA SER A 145 20.30 13.50 -23.70
C SER A 145 20.99 14.83 -23.39
N ALA A 146 20.32 15.70 -22.64
CA ALA A 146 20.91 16.91 -22.06
C ALA A 146 20.57 16.95 -20.57
N ILE A 147 21.42 17.53 -19.74
CA ILE A 147 21.19 17.65 -18.30
C ILE A 147 20.45 18.96 -18.03
N LYS A 148 19.39 18.89 -17.23
CA LYS A 148 18.71 20.09 -16.73
C LYS A 148 19.29 20.47 -15.38
N VAL A 149 19.95 21.62 -15.33
CA VAL A 149 20.47 22.21 -14.11
C VAL A 149 19.64 23.46 -13.83
N ASN A 150 18.91 23.46 -12.72
CA ASN A 150 17.93 24.51 -12.41
C ASN A 150 16.89 24.68 -13.52
N ARG A 151 16.91 25.82 -14.22
CA ARG A 151 16.01 26.14 -15.33
C ARG A 151 16.66 25.94 -16.70
N ASP A 152 17.97 25.73 -16.75
CA ASP A 152 18.75 25.68 -17.99
C ASP A 152 19.04 24.25 -18.43
N ILE A 153 19.18 24.07 -19.74
CA ILE A 153 19.45 22.79 -20.37
C ILE A 153 20.83 22.87 -21.02
N THR A 154 21.69 21.90 -20.70
CA THR A 154 23.04 21.82 -21.29
C THR A 154 22.98 21.43 -22.78
N CYS A 155 24.14 21.40 -23.45
CA CYS A 155 24.24 20.79 -24.77
C CYS A 155 23.81 19.32 -24.75
N PHE A 156 23.21 18.87 -25.87
CA PHE A 156 22.86 17.45 -26.06
C PHE A 156 24.12 16.62 -26.36
N PHE A 157 24.19 15.45 -25.74
CA PHE A 157 25.19 14.43 -26.02
C PHE A 157 24.53 13.10 -26.38
N PHE A 158 25.16 12.34 -27.26
CA PHE A 158 24.68 11.00 -27.63
C PHE A 158 25.05 9.98 -26.57
N LEU A 159 24.11 9.08 -26.26
CA LEU A 159 24.41 7.94 -25.40
C LEU A 159 25.17 6.88 -26.21
N ARG A 160 26.08 6.15 -25.56
CA ARG A 160 26.82 5.02 -26.15
C ARG A 160 26.62 3.70 -25.42
N ARG A 161 26.04 3.76 -24.23
CA ARG A 161 25.74 2.64 -23.33
C ARG A 161 24.61 3.05 -22.40
N GLY A 162 24.08 2.07 -21.67
CA GLY A 162 23.06 2.25 -20.66
C GLY A 162 21.64 2.35 -21.23
N LEU A 163 20.69 2.36 -20.32
CA LEU A 163 19.26 2.43 -20.55
C LEU A 163 18.71 3.67 -19.83
N ARG A 164 17.71 4.34 -20.41
CA ARG A 164 17.21 5.60 -19.83
C ARG A 164 16.29 5.34 -18.64
N GLN A 165 16.66 5.87 -17.48
CA GLN A 165 15.77 5.87 -16.31
C GLN A 165 14.55 6.76 -16.56
N GLY A 166 13.35 6.17 -16.67
CA GLY A 166 12.10 6.88 -17.02
C GLY A 166 11.51 6.47 -18.37
N ASP A 167 12.24 5.67 -19.15
CA ASP A 167 11.74 5.00 -20.35
C ASP A 167 10.89 3.77 -20.00
N PRO A 168 9.71 3.56 -20.62
CA PRO A 168 8.89 2.37 -20.38
C PRO A 168 9.54 1.02 -20.74
N LEU A 169 10.42 0.97 -21.74
CA LEU A 169 11.04 -0.28 -22.21
C LEU A 169 12.26 -0.65 -21.37
N SER A 170 13.03 0.35 -20.95
CA SER A 170 14.29 0.18 -20.22
C SER A 170 14.22 -0.77 -19.00
N PRO A 171 13.22 -0.73 -18.11
CA PRO A 171 13.12 -1.67 -16.98
C PRO A 171 12.99 -3.14 -17.40
N LEU A 172 12.30 -3.42 -18.50
CA LEU A 172 12.11 -4.80 -18.99
C LEU A 172 13.41 -5.33 -19.59
N LEU A 173 14.10 -4.51 -20.39
CA LEU A 173 15.42 -4.85 -20.94
C LEU A 173 16.45 -5.05 -19.82
N PHE A 174 16.42 -4.19 -18.80
CA PHE A 174 17.27 -4.32 -17.62
C PHE A 174 17.05 -5.66 -16.91
N ASN A 175 15.79 -6.05 -16.70
CA ASN A 175 15.46 -7.32 -16.08
C ASN A 175 15.99 -8.52 -16.88
N LEU A 176 15.93 -8.51 -18.21
CA LEU A 176 16.51 -9.58 -19.06
C LEU A 176 18.02 -9.69 -18.84
N VAL A 177 18.73 -8.57 -18.78
CA VAL A 177 20.18 -8.52 -18.56
C VAL A 177 20.55 -9.09 -17.19
N VAL A 178 19.88 -8.63 -16.13
CA VAL A 178 20.19 -9.07 -14.76
C VAL A 178 19.75 -10.52 -14.51
N ASP A 179 18.68 -10.97 -15.15
CA ASP A 179 18.22 -12.36 -15.10
C ASP A 179 19.23 -13.34 -15.73
N ALA A 180 20.04 -12.90 -16.71
CA ALA A 180 21.10 -13.73 -17.25
C ALA A 180 22.08 -14.22 -16.17
N LEU A 181 22.30 -13.45 -15.09
CA LEU A 181 23.11 -13.88 -13.94
C LEU A 181 22.61 -15.20 -13.35
N GLN A 182 21.30 -15.43 -13.36
CA GLN A 182 20.74 -16.69 -12.87
C GLN A 182 21.16 -17.87 -13.74
N SER A 183 21.18 -17.70 -15.06
CA SER A 183 21.68 -18.71 -16.01
C SER A 183 23.18 -18.96 -15.82
N PHE A 184 23.98 -17.92 -15.60
CA PHE A 184 25.41 -18.08 -15.26
C PHE A 184 25.58 -18.91 -13.99
N LEU A 185 24.86 -18.58 -12.91
CA LEU A 185 24.90 -19.35 -11.67
C LEU A 185 24.29 -20.75 -11.81
N HIS A 186 23.35 -20.95 -12.74
CA HIS A 186 22.75 -22.24 -13.03
C HIS A 186 23.74 -23.19 -13.68
N ASN A 187 24.28 -22.79 -14.83
CA ASN A 187 25.20 -23.61 -15.61
C ASN A 187 26.47 -23.93 -14.81
N ALA A 188 26.97 -22.95 -14.07
CA ALA A 188 28.19 -23.09 -13.29
C ALA A 188 28.10 -24.20 -12.21
N SER A 189 26.91 -24.47 -11.65
CA SER A 189 26.73 -25.60 -10.72
C SER A 189 26.67 -26.97 -11.40
N SER A 190 26.24 -27.01 -12.66
CA SER A 190 25.98 -28.26 -13.39
C SER A 190 27.24 -28.82 -14.02
N PHE A 191 28.20 -27.96 -14.38
CA PHE A 191 29.46 -28.35 -15.02
C PHE A 191 30.62 -28.59 -14.04
N THR A 192 30.49 -28.18 -12.79
CA THR A 192 31.52 -28.40 -11.76
C THR A 192 30.94 -29.27 -10.65
N SER A 193 31.77 -29.98 -9.87
CA SER A 193 31.42 -30.42 -8.51
C SER A 193 31.23 -29.19 -7.59
N GLY A 194 30.41 -28.25 -8.04
CA GLY A 194 30.22 -26.92 -7.51
C GLY A 194 29.23 -26.93 -6.36
N PRO A 195 29.00 -25.76 -5.75
CA PRO A 195 28.10 -25.63 -4.61
C PRO A 195 26.74 -26.30 -4.87
N ILE A 196 26.31 -27.18 -3.96
CA ILE A 196 24.91 -27.57 -3.88
C ILE A 196 24.14 -26.35 -3.36
N ILE A 197 23.68 -25.50 -4.26
CA ILE A 197 22.77 -24.41 -3.91
C ILE A 197 21.36 -24.92 -4.10
N ILE A 198 20.68 -25.25 -2.99
CA ILE A 198 19.25 -25.55 -3.01
C ILE A 198 18.53 -24.32 -3.60
N PRO A 199 17.75 -24.48 -4.69
CA PRO A 199 16.93 -23.40 -5.23
C PRO A 199 16.03 -22.79 -4.14
N PRO A 200 15.87 -21.44 -4.11
CA PRO A 200 16.34 -20.47 -5.09
C PRO A 200 17.76 -20.02 -4.83
N ARG A 201 18.56 -19.96 -5.90
CA ARG A 201 19.95 -19.48 -5.83
C ARG A 201 20.05 -17.97 -5.76
N THR A 202 19.11 -17.29 -6.40
CA THR A 202 19.02 -15.83 -6.40
C THR A 202 17.60 -15.37 -6.19
N LEU A 203 17.46 -14.21 -5.55
CA LEU A 203 16.22 -13.46 -5.45
C LEU A 203 16.51 -12.07 -5.98
N GLN A 204 15.81 -11.69 -7.05
CA GLN A 204 16.07 -10.43 -7.74
C GLN A 204 14.81 -9.57 -7.74
N TYR A 205 15.00 -8.29 -7.43
CA TYR A 205 14.02 -7.25 -7.63
C TYR A 205 14.71 -6.08 -8.33
N ALA A 206 14.69 -6.12 -9.67
CA ALA A 206 15.44 -5.19 -10.50
C ALA A 206 16.93 -5.26 -10.14
N ASP A 207 17.50 -4.18 -9.61
CA ASP A 207 18.91 -4.08 -9.23
C ASP A 207 19.24 -4.72 -7.88
N ASP A 208 18.27 -4.79 -6.96
CA ASP A 208 18.44 -5.50 -5.68
C ASP A 208 18.57 -7.02 -5.94
N THR A 209 19.79 -7.55 -5.83
CA THR A 209 20.08 -8.97 -6.02
C THR A 209 20.55 -9.60 -4.70
N ILE A 210 19.88 -10.66 -4.29
CA ILE A 210 20.32 -11.53 -3.19
C ILE A 210 20.73 -12.87 -3.77
N ILE A 211 21.88 -13.38 -3.34
CA ILE A 211 22.36 -14.74 -3.61
C ILE A 211 22.32 -15.51 -2.30
N LEU A 212 21.69 -16.68 -2.32
CA LEU A 212 21.60 -17.60 -1.19
C LEU A 212 22.52 -18.79 -1.48
N LEU A 213 23.42 -19.12 -0.56
CA LEU A 213 24.36 -20.22 -0.73
C LEU A 213 24.80 -20.83 0.60
N GLU A 214 25.24 -22.09 0.55
CA GLU A 214 25.96 -22.72 1.66
C GLU A 214 27.36 -22.11 1.82
N ALA A 215 27.76 -21.88 3.07
CA ALA A 215 28.90 -21.04 3.41
C ALA A 215 30.24 -21.81 3.41
N TYR A 216 30.71 -22.17 2.22
CA TYR A 216 32.04 -22.75 2.01
C TYR A 216 32.93 -21.81 1.19
N ALA A 217 34.20 -21.66 1.57
CA ALA A 217 35.14 -20.73 0.91
C ALA A 217 35.19 -20.91 -0.61
N ARG A 218 35.18 -22.17 -1.09
CA ARG A 218 35.12 -22.51 -2.52
C ARG A 218 33.89 -21.92 -3.21
N ASN A 219 32.72 -22.03 -2.58
CA ASN A 219 31.46 -21.54 -3.12
C ASN A 219 31.47 -20.01 -3.23
N LEU A 220 31.99 -19.33 -2.20
CA LEU A 220 32.09 -17.88 -2.16
C LEU A 220 33.04 -17.36 -3.26
N ALA A 221 34.20 -18.00 -3.41
CA ALA A 221 35.19 -17.63 -4.43
C ALA A 221 34.60 -17.78 -5.84
N PHE A 222 33.90 -18.90 -6.08
CA PHE A 222 33.24 -19.17 -7.34
C PHE A 222 32.15 -18.14 -7.67
N VAL A 223 31.30 -17.80 -6.70
CA VAL A 223 30.27 -16.76 -6.89
C VAL A 223 30.90 -15.39 -7.16
N LYS A 224 31.99 -15.02 -6.47
CA LYS A 224 32.70 -13.75 -6.72
C LYS A 224 33.31 -13.70 -8.13
N GLU A 225 33.85 -14.82 -8.61
CA GLU A 225 34.39 -14.93 -9.98
C GLU A 225 33.29 -14.76 -11.03
N ILE A 226 32.17 -15.49 -10.89
CA ILE A 226 31.00 -15.37 -11.79
C ILE A 226 30.50 -13.93 -11.82
N LEU A 227 30.36 -13.29 -10.66
CA LEU A 227 29.93 -11.91 -10.55
C LEU A 227 30.89 -10.94 -11.24
N SER A 228 32.20 -11.17 -11.10
CA SER A 228 33.23 -10.33 -11.74
C SER A 228 33.20 -10.46 -13.26
N ASN A 229 33.06 -11.69 -13.77
CA ASN A 229 32.92 -11.96 -15.20
C ASN A 229 31.62 -11.38 -15.76
N PHE A 230 30.51 -11.57 -15.05
CA PHE A 230 29.21 -11.03 -15.40
C PHE A 230 29.25 -9.49 -15.44
N ALA A 231 29.81 -8.84 -14.43
CA ALA A 231 29.99 -7.39 -14.39
C ALA A 231 30.79 -6.88 -15.61
N LYS A 232 31.93 -7.52 -15.91
CA LYS A 232 32.79 -7.16 -17.05
C LYS A 232 32.06 -7.26 -18.39
N ILE A 233 31.30 -8.34 -18.62
CA ILE A 233 30.64 -8.59 -19.91
C ILE A 233 29.39 -7.70 -20.09
N THR A 234 28.59 -7.55 -19.03
CA THR A 234 27.37 -6.73 -19.06
C THR A 234 27.64 -5.23 -19.03
N GLY A 235 28.84 -4.82 -18.60
CA GLY A 235 29.17 -3.42 -18.32
C GLY A 235 28.66 -2.93 -16.97
N LEU A 236 28.06 -3.80 -16.15
CA LEU A 236 27.69 -3.47 -14.78
C LEU A 236 28.94 -3.39 -13.90
N HIS A 237 28.85 -2.62 -12.82
CA HIS A 237 29.91 -2.50 -11.82
C HIS A 237 29.35 -2.87 -10.45
N ILE A 238 30.06 -3.70 -9.70
CA ILE A 238 29.66 -4.08 -8.34
C ILE A 238 30.16 -3.00 -7.37
N ASN A 239 29.29 -2.55 -6.48
CA ASN A 239 29.63 -1.62 -5.41
C ASN A 239 29.96 -2.39 -4.13
N ASP A 240 31.22 -2.79 -3.99
CA ASP A 240 31.67 -3.60 -2.86
C ASP A 240 31.40 -2.92 -1.48
N ASP A 241 31.42 -1.58 -1.40
CA ASP A 241 31.11 -0.82 -0.17
C ASP A 241 29.63 -0.94 0.26
N LYS A 242 28.73 -1.23 -0.68
CA LYS A 242 27.29 -1.38 -0.43
C LYS A 242 26.86 -2.84 -0.42
N CYS A 243 27.66 -3.71 -1.01
CA CYS A 243 27.52 -5.14 -0.84
C CYS A 243 27.67 -5.51 0.64
N LEU A 244 26.93 -6.52 1.06
CA LEU A 244 27.02 -7.05 2.41
C LEU A 244 26.65 -8.52 2.39
N PHE A 245 27.18 -9.28 3.34
CA PHE A 245 26.72 -10.63 3.57
C PHE A 245 26.19 -10.80 4.98
N VAL A 246 25.20 -11.66 5.12
CA VAL A 246 24.62 -12.03 6.42
C VAL A 246 24.96 -13.48 6.71
N PRO A 247 25.80 -13.75 7.71
CA PRO A 247 26.16 -15.10 8.10
C PRO A 247 25.00 -15.79 8.83
N VAL A 248 24.81 -17.09 8.56
CA VAL A 248 23.82 -17.93 9.24
C VAL A 248 24.48 -19.24 9.66
N ALA A 249 24.52 -19.50 10.97
CA ALA A 249 25.17 -20.69 11.54
C ALA A 249 26.65 -20.84 11.12
N ILE A 250 27.35 -19.72 10.90
CA ILE A 250 28.78 -19.67 10.58
C ILE A 250 29.56 -19.32 11.87
N PRO A 251 30.65 -20.02 12.20
CA PRO A 251 31.53 -19.63 13.30
C PRO A 251 32.25 -18.30 13.06
N ASP A 252 32.44 -17.50 14.10
CA ASP A 252 33.07 -16.17 14.00
C ASP A 252 34.50 -16.22 13.41
N ALA A 253 35.23 -17.32 13.67
CA ALA A 253 36.58 -17.54 13.12
C ALA A 253 36.63 -17.58 11.58
N SER A 254 35.53 -17.93 10.91
CA SER A 254 35.46 -18.03 9.45
C SER A 254 35.10 -16.69 8.78
N LEU A 255 34.56 -15.73 9.54
CA LEU A 255 34.07 -14.45 8.99
C LEU A 255 35.17 -13.60 8.33
N PRO A 256 36.41 -13.50 8.85
CA PRO A 256 37.48 -12.76 8.18
C PRO A 256 37.83 -13.33 6.79
N ILE A 257 37.84 -14.67 6.67
CA ILE A 257 38.12 -15.35 5.40
C ILE A 257 37.02 -15.03 4.39
N PHE A 258 35.75 -15.12 4.79
CA PHE A 258 34.61 -14.84 3.90
C PHE A 258 34.54 -13.37 3.50
N SER A 259 34.88 -12.46 4.42
CA SER A 259 34.97 -11.03 4.14
C SER A 259 36.04 -10.72 3.09
N ARG A 260 37.20 -11.38 3.18
CA ARG A 260 38.28 -11.24 2.20
C ARG A 260 37.90 -11.76 0.82
N ILE A 261 37.17 -12.89 0.75
CA ILE A 261 36.74 -13.47 -0.53
C ILE A 261 35.69 -12.60 -1.21
N LEU A 262 34.68 -12.13 -0.46
CA LEU A 262 33.58 -11.35 -1.04
C LEU A 262 33.90 -9.86 -1.20
N ASN A 263 34.96 -9.38 -0.54
CA ASN A 263 35.33 -7.97 -0.44
C ASN A 263 34.20 -7.11 0.17
N CYS A 264 33.55 -7.62 1.22
CA CYS A 264 32.51 -6.88 1.94
C CYS A 264 32.43 -7.33 3.41
N ALA A 265 31.86 -6.48 4.26
CA ALA A 265 31.76 -6.75 5.69
C ALA A 265 30.56 -7.67 6.04
N PRO A 266 30.69 -8.51 7.09
CA PRO A 266 29.57 -9.25 7.64
C PRO A 266 28.58 -8.27 8.28
N LYS A 267 27.30 -8.61 8.23
CA LYS A 267 26.24 -7.84 8.88
C LYS A 267 25.29 -8.72 9.66
N ASP A 268 25.04 -8.32 10.90
CA ASP A 268 24.07 -8.99 11.76
C ASP A 268 22.62 -8.68 11.38
N MET A 269 21.74 -9.64 11.67
CA MET A 269 20.29 -9.44 11.55
C MET A 269 19.73 -8.60 12.73
N PRO A 270 18.72 -7.76 12.49
CA PRO A 270 17.96 -7.62 11.24
C PRO A 270 18.63 -6.75 10.17
N VAL A 271 18.48 -7.15 8.90
CA VAL A 271 18.95 -6.38 7.74
C VAL A 271 17.76 -5.88 6.92
N THR A 272 17.84 -4.65 6.40
CA THR A 272 16.82 -4.11 5.52
C THR A 272 16.87 -4.77 4.14
N TYR A 273 15.79 -5.45 3.77
CA TYR A 273 15.58 -6.03 2.45
C TYR A 273 14.20 -5.63 1.92
N LEU A 274 14.14 -5.05 0.71
CA LEU A 274 12.90 -4.56 0.09
C LEU A 274 12.10 -3.61 1.01
N GLY A 275 12.80 -2.80 1.81
CA GLY A 275 12.19 -1.87 2.77
C GLY A 275 11.66 -2.50 4.06
N LEU A 276 11.92 -3.78 4.31
CA LEU A 276 11.47 -4.51 5.50
C LEU A 276 12.65 -5.08 6.30
N PRO A 277 12.53 -5.21 7.63
CA PRO A 277 13.55 -5.82 8.47
C PRO A 277 13.50 -7.35 8.34
N LEU A 278 14.45 -7.91 7.59
CA LEU A 278 14.65 -9.36 7.47
C LEU A 278 15.39 -9.88 8.72
N SER A 279 14.80 -10.88 9.37
CA SER A 279 15.32 -11.45 10.61
C SER A 279 14.86 -12.90 10.77
N ILE A 280 15.75 -13.75 11.28
CA ILE A 280 15.45 -15.11 11.75
C ILE A 280 14.87 -15.14 13.17
N ARG A 281 15.09 -14.08 13.96
CA ARG A 281 14.55 -13.91 15.32
C ARG A 281 13.37 -12.94 15.33
N ARG A 282 12.55 -12.98 16.38
CA ARG A 282 11.47 -11.98 16.57
C ARG A 282 12.04 -10.57 16.63
N LEU A 283 11.35 -9.64 15.96
CA LEU A 283 11.77 -8.25 15.89
C LEU A 283 11.57 -7.53 17.22
N LYS A 284 12.57 -6.77 17.66
CA LYS A 284 12.50 -5.89 18.83
C LYS A 284 11.77 -4.58 18.50
N LYS A 285 11.29 -3.85 19.52
CA LYS A 285 10.59 -2.56 19.36
C LYS A 285 11.35 -1.56 18.47
N ILE A 286 12.67 -1.49 18.63
CA ILE A 286 13.54 -0.58 17.86
C ILE A 286 13.47 -0.82 16.34
N HIS A 287 13.21 -2.05 15.89
CA HIS A 287 13.15 -2.36 14.45
C HIS A 287 11.87 -1.85 13.78
N TYR A 288 10.85 -1.48 14.55
CA TYR A 288 9.63 -0.85 14.06
C TYR A 288 9.70 0.68 14.08
N LYS A 289 10.78 1.26 14.62
CA LYS A 289 10.98 2.71 14.64
C LYS A 289 10.88 3.36 13.26
N PRO A 290 11.45 2.81 12.16
CA PRO A 290 11.30 3.41 10.83
C PRO A 290 9.85 3.55 10.37
N LEU A 291 8.98 2.60 10.73
CA LEU A 291 7.55 2.66 10.43
C LEU A 291 6.87 3.76 11.26
N ILE A 292 7.18 3.86 12.56
CA ILE A 292 6.63 4.90 13.44
C ILE A 292 7.08 6.29 12.97
N ASP A 293 8.36 6.45 12.65
CA ASP A 293 8.93 7.70 12.15
C ASP A 293 8.33 8.07 10.77
N ALA A 294 7.88 7.10 9.96
CA ALA A 294 7.15 7.37 8.72
C ALA A 294 5.75 7.98 8.98
N PHE A 295 5.06 7.56 10.05
CA PHE A 295 3.82 8.23 10.47
C PHE A 295 4.10 9.65 10.93
N GLN A 296 5.11 9.86 11.78
CA GLN A 296 5.45 11.18 12.30
C GLN A 296 5.81 12.16 11.19
N ARG A 297 6.69 11.76 10.25
CA ARG A 297 7.06 12.60 9.09
C ARG A 297 5.86 13.05 8.26
N LYS A 298 4.81 12.22 8.13
CA LYS A 298 3.58 12.61 7.43
C LYS A 298 2.77 13.62 8.24
N LEU A 299 2.68 13.42 9.55
CA LEU A 299 1.95 14.30 10.46
C LEU A 299 2.61 15.68 10.57
N ASP A 300 3.93 15.75 10.70
CA ASP A 300 4.69 16.99 10.79
C ASP A 300 4.49 17.87 9.54
N GLY A 301 4.36 17.23 8.37
CA GLY A 301 4.08 17.92 7.11
C GLY A 301 2.64 18.40 6.96
N TRP A 302 1.70 17.93 7.80
CA TRP A 302 0.29 18.28 7.70
C TRP A 302 -0.08 19.41 8.64
N LYS A 303 -0.54 20.52 8.06
CA LYS A 303 -1.14 21.63 8.82
C LYS A 303 -2.56 21.26 9.28
N SER A 304 -2.64 20.34 10.21
CA SER A 304 -3.88 19.72 10.71
C SER A 304 -4.97 20.71 11.15
N ARG A 305 -4.57 21.89 11.66
CA ARG A 305 -5.47 22.99 12.04
C ARG A 305 -6.36 23.49 10.89
N PHE A 306 -5.92 23.35 9.64
CA PHE A 306 -6.65 23.79 8.46
C PHE A 306 -7.48 22.66 7.82
N LEU A 307 -7.47 21.46 8.41
CA LEU A 307 -8.19 20.31 7.87
C LEU A 307 -9.51 20.09 8.58
N SER A 308 -10.58 20.06 7.79
CA SER A 308 -11.90 19.61 8.26
C SER A 308 -11.82 18.16 8.78
N PRO A 309 -12.76 17.72 9.65
CA PRO A 309 -12.86 16.31 10.05
C PRO A 309 -12.91 15.35 8.86
N ALA A 310 -13.58 15.74 7.78
CA ALA A 310 -13.63 14.96 6.54
C ALA A 310 -12.27 14.87 5.84
N GLY A 311 -11.53 15.99 5.75
CA GLY A 311 -10.16 15.99 5.21
C GLY A 311 -9.21 15.10 6.01
N ARG A 312 -9.31 15.16 7.36
CA ARG A 312 -8.53 14.29 8.26
C ARG A 312 -8.91 12.82 8.08
N LEU A 313 -10.20 12.50 7.97
CA LEU A 313 -10.67 11.14 7.69
C LEU A 313 -10.08 10.60 6.38
N THR A 314 -10.08 11.41 5.31
CA THR A 314 -9.50 11.04 4.03
C THR A 314 -8.03 10.68 4.18
N LEU A 315 -7.22 11.52 4.84
CA LEU A 315 -5.79 11.27 5.05
C LEU A 315 -5.52 10.05 5.94
N VAL A 316 -6.35 9.81 6.96
CA VAL A 316 -6.27 8.58 7.77
C VAL A 316 -6.45 7.36 6.88
N LYS A 317 -7.48 7.37 6.03
CA LYS A 317 -7.84 6.22 5.18
C LYS A 317 -6.87 6.00 4.02
N SER A 318 -6.46 7.05 3.31
CA SER A 318 -5.63 6.92 2.10
C SER A 318 -4.13 6.93 2.38
N VAL A 319 -3.67 7.58 3.46
CA VAL A 319 -2.24 7.72 3.75
C VAL A 319 -1.85 6.92 4.98
N LEU A 320 -2.38 7.25 6.18
CA LEU A 320 -1.90 6.61 7.41
C LEU A 320 -2.20 5.10 7.44
N THR A 321 -3.34 4.69 6.90
CA THR A 321 -3.70 3.26 6.80
C THR A 321 -2.84 2.52 5.78
N ALA A 322 -2.29 3.21 4.78
CA ALA A 322 -1.47 2.61 3.75
C ALA A 322 -0.01 2.39 4.18
N LEU A 323 0.53 3.26 5.06
CA LEU A 323 1.92 3.17 5.55
C LEU A 323 2.31 1.78 6.10
N PRO A 324 1.52 1.11 6.97
CA PRO A 324 1.89 -0.19 7.52
C PRO A 324 1.60 -1.36 6.56
N LEU A 325 0.91 -1.16 5.43
CA LEU A 325 0.52 -2.27 4.53
C LEU A 325 1.73 -3.06 4.02
N HIS A 326 2.86 -2.39 3.82
CA HIS A 326 4.10 -3.04 3.38
C HIS A 326 4.60 -4.06 4.42
N TYR A 327 4.53 -3.72 5.71
CA TYR A 327 4.88 -4.63 6.80
C TYR A 327 3.82 -5.72 6.99
N MET A 328 2.54 -5.35 7.02
CA MET A 328 1.42 -6.25 7.32
C MET A 328 1.24 -7.38 6.30
N GLN A 329 1.82 -7.26 5.11
CA GLN A 329 1.81 -8.31 4.10
C GLN A 329 2.62 -9.55 4.49
N VAL A 330 3.66 -9.40 5.31
CA VAL A 330 4.60 -10.50 5.63
C VAL A 330 4.96 -10.61 7.10
N ILE A 331 4.64 -9.59 7.91
CA ILE A 331 4.91 -9.54 9.35
C ILE A 331 3.59 -9.37 10.09
N GLN A 332 3.33 -10.21 11.08
CA GLN A 332 2.29 -9.96 12.06
C GLN A 332 2.77 -8.85 13.01
N LEU A 333 2.07 -7.72 13.00
CA LEU A 333 2.37 -6.59 13.86
C LEU A 333 2.04 -6.97 15.31
N PRO A 334 2.95 -6.69 16.27
CA PRO A 334 2.66 -6.86 17.68
C PRO A 334 1.46 -6.00 18.13
N THR A 335 0.69 -6.50 19.10
CA THR A 335 -0.49 -5.80 19.63
C THR A 335 -0.18 -4.40 20.15
N TRP A 336 0.97 -4.20 20.80
CA TRP A 336 1.40 -2.87 21.26
C TRP A 336 1.61 -1.90 20.10
N LEU A 337 2.14 -2.37 18.96
CA LEU A 337 2.41 -1.54 17.79
C LEU A 337 1.12 -1.16 17.11
N VAL A 338 0.18 -2.11 16.95
CA VAL A 338 -1.16 -1.83 16.44
C VAL A 338 -1.84 -0.76 17.29
N LYS A 339 -1.87 -0.94 18.63
CA LYS A 339 -2.42 0.05 19.57
C LYS A 339 -1.73 1.41 19.46
N HIS A 340 -0.41 1.43 19.27
CA HIS A 340 0.35 2.66 19.11
C HIS A 340 -0.02 3.41 17.81
N LEU A 341 -0.04 2.71 16.67
CA LEU A 341 -0.40 3.26 15.37
C LEU A 341 -1.87 3.71 15.32
N ASP A 342 -2.78 2.94 15.90
CA ASP A 342 -4.18 3.35 16.04
C ASP A 342 -4.34 4.55 16.97
N GLY A 343 -3.53 4.63 18.03
CA GLY A 343 -3.43 5.82 18.85
C GLY A 343 -3.07 7.05 18.03
N ILE A 344 -2.07 6.95 17.15
CA ILE A 344 -1.68 8.03 16.24
C ILE A 344 -2.84 8.41 15.28
N ARG A 345 -3.42 7.43 14.58
CA ARG A 345 -4.55 7.62 13.63
C ARG A 345 -5.74 8.30 14.32
N ARG A 346 -6.08 7.83 15.52
CA ARG A 346 -7.17 8.36 16.35
C ARG A 346 -6.92 9.80 16.77
N ARG A 347 -5.72 10.11 17.28
CA ARG A 347 -5.37 11.47 17.73
C ARG A 347 -5.41 12.47 16.58
N PHE A 348 -4.84 12.08 15.44
CA PHE A 348 -4.88 12.90 14.23
C PHE A 348 -6.31 13.13 13.75
N PHE A 349 -7.14 12.08 13.66
CA PHE A 349 -8.53 12.21 13.21
C PHE A 349 -9.34 13.17 14.08
N TRP A 350 -9.29 13.03 15.40
CA TRP A 350 -10.16 13.80 16.31
C TRP A 350 -9.66 15.21 16.58
N LYS A 351 -8.37 15.40 16.85
CA LYS A 351 -7.83 16.71 17.28
C LYS A 351 -6.81 17.32 16.32
N GLY A 352 -6.22 16.51 15.44
CA GLY A 352 -5.15 16.96 14.55
C GLY A 352 -3.85 17.32 15.29
N LYS A 353 -3.75 17.08 16.60
CA LYS A 353 -2.56 17.38 17.41
C LYS A 353 -2.01 16.09 18.03
N ASP A 354 -0.75 16.13 18.45
CA ASP A 354 -0.04 14.97 19.03
C ASP A 354 -0.61 14.51 20.38
N LYS A 355 -1.26 15.40 21.14
CA LYS A 355 -1.87 15.10 22.44
C LYS A 355 -3.40 15.19 22.42
N CYS A 356 -4.09 14.07 22.66
CA CYS A 356 -5.53 14.03 22.94
C CYS A 356 -5.79 13.54 24.36
N LEU A 357 -6.44 14.38 25.17
CA LEU A 357 -7.16 13.97 26.39
C LEU A 357 -8.36 13.07 26.03
N GLY A 358 -8.77 12.20 26.94
CA GLY A 358 -9.82 11.18 26.73
C GLY A 358 -11.15 11.75 26.21
N GLY A 359 -11.54 12.94 26.66
CA GLY A 359 -12.80 13.60 26.27
C GLY A 359 -12.87 14.09 24.81
N HIS A 360 -11.78 14.08 24.05
CA HIS A 360 -11.79 14.59 22.67
C HIS A 360 -12.24 13.58 21.60
N CYS A 361 -12.30 12.28 21.93
CA CYS A 361 -12.74 11.25 20.99
C CYS A 361 -14.25 11.08 21.12
N LEU A 362 -15.02 11.57 20.13
CA LEU A 362 -16.49 11.57 20.24
C LEU A 362 -17.10 10.17 20.11
N VAL A 363 -16.46 9.29 19.33
CA VAL A 363 -16.89 7.90 19.08
C VAL A 363 -15.72 6.97 19.34
N ASN A 364 -16.01 5.77 19.88
CA ASN A 364 -15.00 4.73 20.11
C ASN A 364 -14.29 4.38 18.78
N TRP A 365 -12.97 4.20 18.85
CA TRP A 365 -12.16 3.87 17.68
C TRP A 365 -12.56 2.56 17.02
N SER A 366 -12.90 1.53 17.79
CA SER A 366 -13.37 0.25 17.23
C SER A 366 -14.64 0.44 16.39
N LYS A 367 -15.58 1.28 16.87
CA LYS A 367 -16.77 1.68 16.10
C LYS A 367 -16.42 2.50 14.86
N CYS A 368 -15.42 3.37 14.92
CA CYS A 368 -14.94 4.10 13.74
C CYS A 368 -14.40 3.16 12.66
N CYS A 369 -13.79 2.03 13.07
CA CYS A 369 -13.23 1.02 12.17
C CYS A 369 -14.28 0.08 11.57
N THR A 370 -15.53 0.08 12.04
CA THR A 370 -16.56 -0.77 11.44
C THR A 370 -16.98 -0.23 10.05
N PRO A 371 -17.55 -1.10 9.19
CA PRO A 371 -18.11 -0.67 7.92
C PRO A 371 -19.16 0.43 8.09
N LYS A 372 -19.28 1.29 7.08
CA LYS A 372 -20.30 2.35 7.03
C LYS A 372 -21.73 1.81 7.20
N ARG A 373 -22.00 0.60 6.69
CA ARG A 373 -23.29 -0.09 6.86
C ARG A 373 -23.63 -0.50 8.30
N ALA A 374 -22.61 -0.65 9.13
CA ALA A 374 -22.72 -0.97 10.55
C ALA A 374 -22.53 0.26 11.46
N GLY A 375 -22.56 1.47 10.87
CA GLY A 375 -22.44 2.73 11.60
C GLY A 375 -21.03 3.16 11.95
N GLY A 376 -20.00 2.64 11.27
CA GLY A 376 -18.64 3.17 11.37
C GLY A 376 -18.29 4.16 10.27
N LEU A 377 -17.01 4.56 10.23
CA LEU A 377 -16.45 5.45 9.19
C LEU A 377 -15.81 4.65 8.04
N GLY A 378 -15.75 3.32 8.17
CA GLY A 378 -15.02 2.44 7.26
C GLY A 378 -13.53 2.72 7.26
N ILE A 379 -12.96 3.07 8.42
CA ILE A 379 -11.51 3.08 8.64
C ILE A 379 -11.08 1.61 8.78
N LEU A 380 -9.97 1.20 8.17
CA LEU A 380 -9.55 -0.20 8.33
C LEU A 380 -9.01 -0.45 9.75
N ASP A 381 -9.46 -1.52 10.38
CA ASP A 381 -8.82 -2.06 11.58
C ASP A 381 -7.48 -2.70 11.18
N LEU A 382 -6.38 -2.26 11.79
CA LEU A 382 -5.05 -2.72 11.40
C LEU A 382 -4.80 -4.18 11.77
N ALA A 383 -5.39 -4.68 12.87
CA ALA A 383 -5.22 -6.08 13.27
C ALA A 383 -5.94 -7.00 12.28
N LEU A 384 -7.21 -6.69 11.96
CA LEU A 384 -7.97 -7.46 10.98
C LEU A 384 -7.38 -7.34 9.57
N GLN A 385 -6.87 -6.16 9.19
CA GLN A 385 -6.19 -5.97 7.91
C GLN A 385 -4.90 -6.78 7.82
N ASN A 386 -4.12 -6.85 8.91
CA ASN A 386 -2.91 -7.65 8.95
C ASN A 386 -3.23 -9.14 8.81
N GLN A 387 -4.22 -9.64 9.56
CA GLN A 387 -4.69 -11.01 9.45
C GLN A 387 -5.17 -11.33 8.04
N ALA A 388 -6.02 -10.45 7.47
CA ALA A 388 -6.49 -10.58 6.10
C ALA A 388 -5.31 -10.74 5.14
N LEU A 389 -4.31 -9.86 5.19
CA LEU A 389 -3.14 -9.92 4.31
C LEU A 389 -2.29 -11.18 4.48
N LEU A 390 -2.14 -11.69 5.71
CA LEU A 390 -1.38 -12.93 5.98
C LEU A 390 -2.08 -14.19 5.48
N ILE A 391 -3.43 -14.23 5.50
CA ILE A 391 -4.21 -15.36 4.96
C ILE A 391 -3.88 -15.64 3.49
N ARG A 392 -3.45 -14.61 2.73
CA ARG A 392 -3.01 -14.78 1.34
C ARG A 392 -1.94 -15.86 1.18
N TRP A 393 -1.04 -16.02 2.14
CA TRP A 393 0.03 -17.02 2.07
C TRP A 393 -0.50 -18.45 2.25
N LEU A 394 -1.56 -18.64 3.04
CA LEU A 394 -2.26 -19.92 3.15
C LEU A 394 -2.99 -20.26 1.86
N TRP A 395 -3.63 -19.27 1.25
CA TRP A 395 -4.27 -19.44 -0.06
C TRP A 395 -3.25 -19.90 -1.11
N LYS A 396 -2.09 -19.23 -1.19
CA LYS A 396 -1.05 -19.61 -2.14
C LYS A 396 -0.55 -21.05 -1.96
N LEU A 397 -0.31 -21.46 -0.72
CA LEU A 397 0.17 -22.82 -0.42
C LEU A 397 -0.81 -23.89 -0.90
N ASN A 398 -2.11 -23.67 -0.71
CA ASN A 398 -3.11 -24.71 -0.95
C ASN A 398 -3.80 -24.62 -2.33
N ALA A 399 -3.86 -23.44 -2.94
CA ALA A 399 -4.57 -23.21 -4.20
C ALA A 399 -3.65 -22.91 -5.40
N GLU A 400 -2.36 -22.63 -5.16
CA GLU A 400 -1.38 -22.31 -6.21
C GLU A 400 -0.14 -23.24 -6.08
N PRO A 401 -0.24 -24.54 -6.44
CA PRO A 401 0.85 -25.52 -6.26
C PRO A 401 2.11 -25.15 -7.05
N ASP A 402 1.93 -24.54 -8.22
CA ASP A 402 3.03 -24.10 -9.10
C ASP A 402 3.63 -22.75 -8.70
N SER A 403 3.14 -22.12 -7.62
CA SER A 403 3.72 -20.85 -7.17
C SER A 403 5.10 -21.05 -6.57
N THR A 404 5.99 -20.06 -6.79
CA THR A 404 7.35 -20.05 -6.22
C THR A 404 7.35 -20.29 -4.72
N TRP A 405 6.40 -19.69 -4.02
CA TRP A 405 6.24 -19.83 -2.59
C TRP A 405 5.96 -21.28 -2.19
N THR A 406 5.03 -21.94 -2.88
CA THR A 406 4.66 -23.34 -2.63
C THR A 406 5.81 -24.28 -2.95
N THR A 407 6.48 -24.10 -4.09
CA THR A 407 7.67 -24.88 -4.46
C THR A 407 8.77 -24.79 -3.41
N ILE A 408 9.05 -23.59 -2.89
CA ILE A 408 10.08 -23.42 -1.85
C ILE A 408 9.68 -24.06 -0.53
N VAL A 409 8.43 -23.90 -0.09
CA VAL A 409 7.97 -24.55 1.15
C VAL A 409 8.05 -26.07 1.02
N GLN A 410 7.61 -26.62 -0.12
CA GLN A 410 7.75 -28.05 -0.42
C GLN A 410 9.23 -28.50 -0.42
N THR A 411 10.12 -27.71 -1.03
CA THR A 411 11.55 -28.04 -1.13
C THR A 411 12.24 -28.02 0.25
N LEU A 412 11.92 -27.05 1.09
CA LEU A 412 12.56 -26.91 2.41
C LEU A 412 12.00 -27.93 3.41
N TYR A 413 10.70 -28.18 3.40
CA TYR A 413 10.04 -28.94 4.47
C TYR A 413 9.54 -30.32 4.04
N GLY A 414 9.56 -30.65 2.74
CA GLY A 414 9.07 -31.92 2.20
C GLY A 414 7.54 -32.04 2.14
N THR A 415 6.81 -31.02 2.57
CA THR A 415 5.35 -30.97 2.53
C THR A 415 4.86 -29.52 2.43
N THR A 416 3.67 -29.35 1.86
CA THR A 416 2.91 -28.08 1.84
C THR A 416 1.71 -28.13 2.78
N ASP A 417 1.43 -29.30 3.37
CA ASP A 417 0.36 -29.47 4.34
C ASP A 417 0.68 -28.70 5.62
N VAL A 418 -0.08 -27.63 5.82
CA VAL A 418 0.02 -26.72 6.95
C VAL A 418 -0.14 -27.38 8.32
N THR A 419 -0.84 -28.53 8.40
CA THR A 419 -1.01 -29.28 9.65
C THR A 419 0.23 -30.09 10.02
N LEU A 420 0.95 -30.60 9.02
CA LEU A 420 2.21 -31.33 9.18
C LEU A 420 3.41 -30.39 9.36
N LEU A 421 3.36 -29.20 8.75
CA LEU A 421 4.43 -28.20 8.83
C LEU A 421 4.72 -27.75 10.28
N ASP A 422 3.69 -27.57 11.12
CA ASP A 422 3.85 -27.05 12.49
C ASP A 422 4.60 -28.02 13.40
N GLN A 423 4.52 -29.32 13.13
CA GLN A 423 5.14 -30.38 13.93
C GLN A 423 6.67 -30.43 13.79
N SER A 424 7.22 -29.86 12.70
CA SER A 424 8.66 -29.92 12.41
C SER A 424 9.53 -29.07 13.34
N GLY A 425 8.97 -28.06 14.02
CA GLY A 425 9.75 -27.06 14.78
C GLY A 425 10.62 -26.13 13.92
N LEU A 426 10.75 -26.38 12.61
CA LEU A 426 11.67 -25.69 11.69
C LEU A 426 11.10 -24.41 11.06
N LEU A 427 9.81 -24.15 11.18
CA LEU A 427 9.14 -22.99 10.56
C LEU A 427 9.65 -21.64 11.07
N SER A 428 9.87 -20.66 10.20
CA SER A 428 10.21 -19.31 10.66
C SER A 428 9.08 -18.71 11.49
N HIS A 429 9.39 -17.67 12.26
CA HIS A 429 8.35 -16.91 12.97
C HIS A 429 7.28 -16.35 12.03
N GLY A 430 7.66 -16.01 10.79
CA GLY A 430 6.72 -15.50 9.79
C GLY A 430 5.69 -16.52 9.35
N LEU A 431 6.14 -17.73 9.00
CA LEU A 431 5.23 -18.82 8.63
C LEU A 431 4.37 -19.26 9.82
N ARG A 432 4.93 -19.31 11.04
CA ARG A 432 4.12 -19.53 12.26
C ARG A 432 3.04 -18.47 12.47
N ASP A 433 3.34 -17.21 12.18
CA ASP A 433 2.36 -16.13 12.26
C ASP A 433 1.25 -16.27 11.19
N VAL A 434 1.60 -16.75 10.00
CA VAL A 434 0.63 -17.11 8.94
C VAL A 434 -0.27 -18.27 9.41
N LEU A 435 0.29 -19.31 10.01
CA LEU A 435 -0.46 -20.48 10.50
C LEU A 435 -1.49 -20.14 11.59
N LYS A 436 -1.29 -19.06 12.37
CA LYS A 436 -2.33 -18.57 13.31
C LYS A 436 -3.63 -18.20 12.63
N CYS A 437 -3.62 -17.94 11.32
CA CYS A 437 -4.79 -17.60 10.54
C CYS A 437 -5.53 -18.83 9.97
N LEU A 438 -5.02 -20.04 10.23
CA LEU A 438 -5.51 -21.27 9.61
C LEU A 438 -6.97 -21.57 9.92
N SER A 439 -7.41 -21.39 11.18
CA SER A 439 -8.80 -21.65 11.58
C SER A 439 -9.82 -20.85 10.76
N PHE A 440 -9.58 -19.55 10.59
CA PHE A 440 -10.45 -18.70 9.78
C PHE A 440 -10.35 -19.04 8.28
N TYR A 441 -9.15 -19.38 7.81
CA TYR A 441 -8.91 -19.78 6.43
C TYR A 441 -9.70 -21.05 6.09
N SER A 442 -9.52 -22.13 6.86
CA SER A 442 -10.20 -23.41 6.66
C SER A 442 -11.72 -23.27 6.72
N ALA A 443 -12.24 -22.48 7.66
CA ALA A 443 -13.67 -22.16 7.71
C ALA A 443 -14.16 -21.35 6.51
N SER A 444 -13.26 -20.70 5.77
CA SER A 444 -13.55 -19.83 4.63
C SER A 444 -13.30 -20.43 3.25
N THR A 445 -12.85 -21.67 3.20
CA THR A 445 -12.53 -22.40 1.98
C THR A 445 -13.44 -23.61 1.84
N VAL A 446 -13.87 -23.88 0.62
CA VAL A 446 -14.69 -25.06 0.29
C VAL A 446 -13.93 -25.87 -0.74
N SER A 447 -13.74 -27.16 -0.49
CA SER A 447 -13.23 -28.10 -1.49
C SER A 447 -14.36 -28.54 -2.41
N SER A 448 -14.08 -28.64 -3.70
CA SER A 448 -14.98 -29.29 -4.66
C SER A 448 -15.19 -30.77 -4.29
N SER A 449 -16.27 -31.39 -4.79
CA SER A 449 -16.54 -32.83 -4.66
C SER A 449 -15.34 -33.71 -5.00
N ASP A 450 -14.53 -33.26 -5.95
CA ASP A 450 -13.40 -34.00 -6.48
C ASP A 450 -12.10 -33.74 -5.69
N ASN A 451 -12.15 -32.90 -4.63
CA ASN A 451 -11.01 -32.42 -3.83
C ASN A 451 -9.86 -31.74 -4.61
N LEU A 452 -10.00 -31.54 -5.91
CA LEU A 452 -8.96 -30.97 -6.78
C LEU A 452 -8.95 -29.44 -6.83
N THR A 453 -10.05 -28.78 -6.47
CA THR A 453 -10.15 -27.31 -6.54
C THR A 453 -10.67 -26.73 -5.23
N LEU A 454 -9.97 -25.70 -4.76
CA LEU A 454 -10.27 -25.00 -3.52
C LEU A 454 -10.89 -23.64 -3.88
N SER A 455 -12.06 -23.34 -3.30
CA SER A 455 -12.82 -22.13 -3.59
C SER A 455 -12.93 -21.22 -2.36
N TRP A 456 -12.71 -19.93 -2.56
CA TRP A 456 -12.87 -18.89 -1.56
C TRP A 456 -14.33 -18.44 -1.46
N ARG A 457 -15.00 -18.75 -0.34
CA ARG A 457 -16.45 -18.56 -0.18
C ARG A 457 -16.94 -17.11 -0.29
N TRP A 458 -16.04 -16.14 -0.15
CA TRP A 458 -16.38 -14.72 -0.05
C TRP A 458 -16.27 -13.95 -1.37
N THR A 459 -16.11 -14.66 -2.49
CA THR A 459 -16.02 -14.09 -3.83
C THR A 459 -16.73 -14.96 -4.85
N ASN A 460 -17.43 -14.35 -5.80
CA ASN A 460 -18.12 -15.09 -6.87
C ASN A 460 -17.16 -15.88 -7.77
N SER A 461 -15.92 -15.40 -7.94
CA SER A 461 -14.91 -16.11 -8.73
C SER A 461 -14.27 -17.29 -7.99
N GLY A 462 -14.58 -17.48 -6.69
CA GLY A 462 -13.86 -18.43 -5.85
C GLY A 462 -12.39 -18.08 -5.58
N CYS A 463 -11.89 -16.93 -6.05
CA CYS A 463 -10.49 -16.54 -5.85
C CYS A 463 -10.33 -15.66 -4.60
N TYR A 464 -9.34 -15.98 -3.77
CA TYR A 464 -9.03 -15.17 -2.61
C TYR A 464 -8.66 -13.72 -2.98
N THR A 465 -9.19 -12.77 -2.21
CA THR A 465 -8.69 -11.38 -2.18
C THR A 465 -8.57 -10.90 -0.74
N SER A 466 -7.53 -10.12 -0.43
CA SER A 466 -7.39 -9.57 0.92
C SER A 466 -8.53 -8.61 1.29
N ALA A 467 -9.19 -8.00 0.30
CA ALA A 467 -10.36 -7.16 0.51
C ALA A 467 -11.60 -7.96 0.94
N SER A 468 -11.88 -9.11 0.32
CA SER A 468 -12.99 -9.99 0.71
C SER A 468 -12.71 -10.65 2.06
N ALA A 469 -11.48 -11.09 2.31
CA ALA A 469 -11.07 -11.60 3.62
C ALA A 469 -11.24 -10.57 4.74
N TYR A 470 -10.78 -9.33 4.54
CA TYR A 470 -11.01 -8.25 5.50
C TYR A 470 -12.51 -7.99 5.72
N SER A 471 -13.28 -7.94 4.63
CA SER A 471 -14.73 -7.67 4.73
C SER A 471 -15.46 -8.73 5.55
N ALA A 472 -15.07 -10.00 5.42
CA ALA A 472 -15.60 -11.10 6.22
C ALA A 472 -15.16 -11.03 7.69
N LEU A 473 -13.87 -10.75 7.95
CA LEU A 473 -13.34 -10.60 9.32
C LEU A 473 -13.96 -9.41 10.06
N ALA A 474 -14.24 -8.32 9.34
CA ALA A 474 -14.75 -7.07 9.89
C ALA A 474 -16.28 -6.94 9.85
N ASP A 475 -17.01 -7.98 9.41
CA ASP A 475 -18.47 -7.94 9.34
C ASP A 475 -19.08 -8.19 10.72
N PRO A 476 -19.75 -7.21 11.34
CA PRO A 476 -20.39 -7.42 12.64
C PRO A 476 -21.72 -8.18 12.53
N GLY A 477 -22.15 -8.59 11.32
CA GLY A 477 -23.46 -9.22 11.05
C GLY A 477 -24.66 -8.26 11.15
N VAL A 478 -24.53 -7.16 11.91
CA VAL A 478 -25.60 -6.18 12.14
C VAL A 478 -25.62 -5.13 11.03
N ARG A 479 -26.80 -4.94 10.42
CA ARG A 479 -27.06 -3.91 9.40
C ARG A 479 -28.00 -2.86 9.98
N SER A 480 -27.61 -1.59 9.86
CA SER A 480 -28.51 -0.48 10.19
C SER A 480 -29.27 -0.02 8.93
N PRO A 481 -30.57 0.28 9.04
CA PRO A 481 -31.37 0.75 7.92
C PRO A 481 -31.03 2.18 7.48
N TYR A 482 -30.33 2.96 8.31
CA TYR A 482 -30.16 4.39 8.12
C TYR A 482 -28.70 4.85 7.90
N TYR A 483 -27.67 4.17 8.42
CA TYR A 483 -26.29 4.63 8.24
C TYR A 483 -25.84 4.65 6.77
N LEU A 484 -26.25 3.66 5.96
CA LEU A 484 -25.94 3.69 4.52
C LEU A 484 -26.58 4.89 3.82
N LYS A 485 -27.79 5.28 4.21
CA LYS A 485 -28.50 6.43 3.63
C LYS A 485 -27.70 7.71 3.86
N VAL A 486 -27.13 7.93 5.06
CA VAL A 486 -26.28 9.09 5.38
C VAL A 486 -25.12 9.23 4.38
N TRP A 487 -24.45 8.12 4.07
CA TRP A 487 -23.29 8.14 3.18
C TRP A 487 -23.66 8.28 1.70
N LYS A 488 -24.88 7.86 1.32
CA LYS A 488 -25.45 8.02 -0.03
C LYS A 488 -26.03 9.42 -0.29
N LEU A 489 -26.30 10.22 0.74
CA LEU A 489 -26.74 11.62 0.59
C LEU A 489 -25.78 12.41 -0.31
N LYS A 490 -26.29 13.37 -1.08
CA LYS A 490 -25.46 14.28 -1.88
C LYS A 490 -24.89 15.45 -1.08
N ALA A 491 -25.09 15.45 0.24
CA ALA A 491 -24.58 16.48 1.14
C ALA A 491 -23.04 16.50 1.23
N PRO A 492 -22.41 17.66 1.53
CA PRO A 492 -20.97 17.76 1.73
C PRO A 492 -20.45 16.80 2.81
N PRO A 493 -19.20 16.29 2.70
CA PRO A 493 -18.64 15.33 3.66
C PRO A 493 -18.70 15.79 5.14
N ARG A 494 -18.58 17.09 5.41
CA ARG A 494 -18.71 17.66 6.77
C ARG A 494 -20.10 17.43 7.36
N VAL A 495 -21.14 17.51 6.53
CA VAL A 495 -22.53 17.27 6.94
C VAL A 495 -22.74 15.78 7.21
N LYS A 496 -22.20 14.90 6.34
CA LYS A 496 -22.28 13.45 6.56
C LYS A 496 -21.66 13.00 7.89
N ILE A 497 -20.51 13.58 8.25
CA ILE A 497 -19.87 13.31 9.57
C ILE A 497 -20.73 13.85 10.70
N PHE A 498 -21.32 15.04 10.55
CA PHE A 498 -22.26 15.59 11.52
C PHE A 498 -23.47 14.65 11.73
N LEU A 499 -24.13 14.19 10.65
CA LEU A 499 -25.27 13.28 10.75
C LEU A 499 -24.88 11.93 11.36
N TRP A 500 -23.67 11.45 11.05
CA TRP A 500 -23.13 10.24 11.66
C TRP A 500 -22.89 10.39 13.18
N LEU A 501 -22.47 11.57 13.65
CA LEU A 501 -22.37 11.87 15.09
C LEU A 501 -23.75 12.06 15.73
N LEU A 502 -24.68 12.70 15.01
CA LEU A 502 -26.06 12.94 15.43
C LEU A 502 -26.77 11.61 15.75
N LEU A 503 -26.73 10.66 14.82
CA LEU A 503 -27.38 9.35 14.97
C LEU A 503 -26.73 8.43 16.01
N GLN A 504 -25.56 8.80 16.53
CA GLN A 504 -24.89 8.08 17.62
C GLN A 504 -24.98 8.81 18.97
N ASP A 505 -25.73 9.93 19.02
CA ASP A 505 -25.81 10.81 20.17
C ASP A 505 -24.42 11.28 20.66
N ARG A 506 -23.54 11.65 19.73
CA ARG A 506 -22.15 12.09 20.02
C ARG A 506 -21.87 13.54 19.67
N LEU A 507 -22.89 14.32 19.35
CA LEU A 507 -22.76 15.78 19.23
C LEU A 507 -22.51 16.41 20.60
N LEU A 508 -21.83 17.56 20.62
CA LEU A 508 -21.49 18.28 21.86
C LEU A 508 -22.66 19.17 22.34
N THR A 509 -23.80 18.54 22.60
CA THR A 509 -24.94 19.14 23.31
C THR A 509 -24.60 19.38 24.77
N GLN A 510 -25.36 20.20 25.51
CA GLN A 510 -25.06 20.45 26.94
C GLN A 510 -25.05 19.15 27.75
N GLN A 511 -26.02 18.26 27.52
CA GLN A 511 -26.03 16.94 28.16
C GLN A 511 -24.75 16.13 27.85
N ASN A 512 -24.33 16.10 26.59
CA ASN A 512 -23.14 15.38 26.18
C ASN A 512 -21.83 16.00 26.70
N LEU A 513 -21.80 17.31 26.93
CA LEU A 513 -20.70 18.00 27.60
C LEU A 513 -20.61 17.60 29.07
N LEU A 514 -21.73 17.58 29.79
CA LEU A 514 -21.80 17.12 31.18
C LEU A 514 -21.33 15.67 31.34
N ILE A 515 -21.79 14.75 30.49
CA ILE A 515 -21.35 13.34 30.46
C ILE A 515 -19.82 13.23 30.26
N ARG A 516 -19.20 14.22 29.61
CA ARG A 516 -17.75 14.26 29.34
C ARG A 516 -16.96 15.07 30.37
N ASN A 517 -17.61 15.53 31.44
CA ASN A 517 -17.03 16.43 32.45
C ASN A 517 -16.46 17.72 31.83
N TRP A 518 -17.14 18.28 30.83
CA TRP A 518 -16.80 19.57 30.23
C TRP A 518 -17.78 20.65 30.71
N PRO A 519 -17.36 21.93 30.77
CA PRO A 519 -18.25 23.03 31.12
C PRO A 519 -19.49 23.05 30.21
N ALA A 520 -20.66 23.16 30.82
CA ALA A 520 -21.95 23.13 30.14
C ALA A 520 -22.96 24.05 30.86
N ASN A 521 -23.90 24.59 30.11
CA ASN A 521 -25.00 25.41 30.64
C ASN A 521 -26.23 24.54 30.91
N GLU A 522 -27.04 24.90 31.90
CA GLU A 522 -28.23 24.13 32.30
C GLU A 522 -29.43 24.27 31.34
N GLY A 523 -29.40 25.24 30.42
CA GLY A 523 -30.51 25.56 29.52
C GLY A 523 -30.19 25.32 28.04
N CYS A 524 -31.25 25.19 27.23
CA CYS A 524 -31.12 25.10 25.78
C CYS A 524 -30.85 26.48 25.15
N PRO A 525 -29.77 26.66 24.36
CA PRO A 525 -29.45 27.94 23.70
C PRO A 525 -30.51 28.42 22.69
N CYS A 526 -31.36 27.52 22.21
CA CYS A 526 -32.34 27.80 21.16
C CYS A 526 -33.68 28.31 21.72
N CYS A 527 -34.24 27.64 22.73
CA CYS A 527 -35.51 28.05 23.34
C CYS A 527 -35.35 28.83 24.65
N LEU A 528 -34.14 28.92 25.21
CA LEU A 528 -33.85 29.59 26.48
C LEU A 528 -34.68 29.08 27.67
N ALA A 529 -35.32 27.92 27.53
CA ALA A 529 -36.18 27.29 28.53
C ALA A 529 -35.53 26.01 29.08
N ARG A 530 -36.03 25.53 30.23
CA ARG A 530 -35.79 24.17 30.74
C ARG A 530 -36.67 23.20 29.92
N PRO A 531 -36.15 22.05 29.43
CA PRO A 531 -35.08 21.24 30.02
C PRO A 531 -33.67 21.40 29.41
N LEU A 532 -32.69 20.69 29.99
CA LEU A 532 -31.30 20.56 29.54
C LEU A 532 -31.23 20.17 28.05
N GLU A 533 -30.28 20.76 27.30
CA GLU A 533 -30.09 20.48 25.87
C GLU A 533 -29.61 19.04 25.62
N SER A 534 -30.56 18.14 25.33
CA SER A 534 -30.32 16.83 24.73
C SER A 534 -30.38 16.89 23.21
N THR A 535 -29.88 15.86 22.53
CA THR A 535 -29.97 15.77 21.06
C THR A 535 -31.42 15.68 20.58
N ILE A 536 -32.26 14.90 21.26
CA ILE A 536 -33.69 14.76 20.93
C ILE A 536 -34.41 16.10 21.19
N HIS A 537 -34.15 16.75 22.33
CA HIS A 537 -34.70 18.08 22.62
C HIS A 537 -34.28 19.07 21.53
N LEU A 538 -32.98 19.23 21.25
CA LEU A 538 -32.48 20.22 20.31
C LEU A 538 -33.10 20.10 18.91
N PHE A 539 -33.27 18.87 18.41
CA PHE A 539 -33.70 18.66 17.02
C PHE A 539 -35.19 18.37 16.85
N LEU A 540 -35.88 17.84 17.86
CA LEU A 540 -37.29 17.39 17.74
C LEU A 540 -38.24 18.14 18.68
N HIS A 541 -37.92 18.27 19.97
CA HIS A 541 -38.89 18.78 20.97
C HIS A 541 -38.67 20.25 21.39
N CYS A 542 -37.58 20.88 20.97
CA CYS A 542 -37.33 22.28 21.25
C CYS A 542 -38.39 23.14 20.51
N PRO A 543 -39.10 24.06 21.18
CA PRO A 543 -40.11 24.91 20.53
C PRO A 543 -39.58 25.64 19.29
N PHE A 544 -38.31 26.04 19.34
CA PHE A 544 -37.59 26.62 18.22
C PHE A 544 -37.45 25.64 17.03
N ALA A 545 -37.06 24.39 17.29
CA ALA A 545 -36.92 23.37 16.26
C ALA A 545 -38.28 22.96 15.68
N ILE A 546 -39.31 22.80 16.52
CA ILE A 546 -40.69 22.52 16.10
C ILE A 546 -41.19 23.59 15.13
N THR A 547 -40.94 24.86 15.44
CA THR A 547 -41.31 25.99 14.56
C THR A 547 -40.64 25.88 13.20
N ILE A 548 -39.35 25.52 13.15
CA ILE A 548 -38.62 25.32 11.89
C ILE A 548 -39.21 24.13 11.13
N TRP A 549 -39.43 22.99 11.78
CA TRP A 549 -40.00 21.80 11.14
C TRP A 549 -41.38 22.05 10.55
N ASN A 550 -42.25 22.77 11.25
CA ASN A 550 -43.58 23.14 10.75
C ASN A 550 -43.50 24.05 9.52
N ARG A 551 -42.57 25.01 9.50
CA ARG A 551 -42.34 25.86 8.31
C ARG A 551 -41.79 25.07 7.13
N VAL A 552 -40.83 24.17 7.36
CA VAL A 552 -40.27 23.27 6.33
C VAL A 552 -41.34 22.32 5.80
N ARG A 553 -42.18 21.78 6.68
CA ARG A 553 -43.33 20.94 6.31
C ARG A 553 -44.25 21.67 5.32
N ASN A 554 -44.66 22.90 5.65
CA ASN A 554 -45.54 23.70 4.80
C ASN A 554 -44.87 24.03 3.47
N LEU A 555 -43.58 24.38 3.49
CA LEU A 555 -42.82 24.72 2.27
C LEU A 555 -42.74 23.57 1.26
N TYR A 556 -42.53 22.34 1.75
CA TYR A 556 -42.39 21.15 0.90
C TYR A 556 -43.67 20.31 0.81
N ASN A 557 -44.81 20.84 1.28
CA ASN A 557 -46.11 20.17 1.31
C ASN A 557 -46.06 18.74 1.91
N LEU A 558 -45.38 18.60 3.05
CA LEU A 558 -45.21 17.31 3.74
C LEU A 558 -46.43 17.00 4.63
N GLN A 559 -46.68 15.70 4.84
CA GLN A 559 -47.67 15.22 5.81
C GLN A 559 -47.33 15.69 7.24
N ALA A 560 -48.30 15.57 8.15
CA ALA A 560 -48.08 15.89 9.56
C ALA A 560 -46.89 15.11 10.12
N LEU A 561 -45.92 15.84 10.68
CA LEU A 561 -44.71 15.23 11.21
C LEU A 561 -45.01 14.58 12.56
N ILE A 562 -44.68 13.29 12.66
CA ILE A 562 -44.73 12.50 13.89
C ILE A 562 -43.42 12.74 14.64
N PHE A 563 -43.48 13.48 15.75
CA PHE A 563 -42.33 13.69 16.61
C PHE A 563 -42.13 12.47 17.51
N THR A 564 -40.93 11.90 17.48
CA THR A 564 -40.57 10.65 18.17
C THR A 564 -39.44 10.88 19.17
N GLU A 565 -39.31 9.98 20.14
CA GLU A 565 -38.19 9.98 21.11
C GLU A 565 -36.89 9.37 20.55
N ASP A 566 -36.85 9.06 19.25
CA ASP A 566 -35.65 8.59 18.56
C ASP A 566 -35.49 9.31 17.21
N LEU A 567 -34.28 9.80 16.94
CA LEU A 567 -34.00 10.56 15.71
C LEU A 567 -34.05 9.70 14.46
N SER A 568 -33.69 8.42 14.57
CA SER A 568 -33.74 7.51 13.42
C SER A 568 -35.17 7.09 13.10
N ALA A 569 -36.02 6.92 14.11
CA ALA A 569 -37.46 6.73 13.97
C ALA A 569 -38.11 7.95 13.33
N PHE A 570 -37.81 9.16 13.81
CA PHE A 570 -38.29 10.41 13.21
C PHE A 570 -37.95 10.47 11.72
N TRP A 571 -36.69 10.17 11.38
CA TRP A 571 -36.22 10.21 10.01
C TRP A 571 -36.91 9.16 9.13
N LEU A 572 -37.10 7.94 9.62
CA LEU A 572 -37.65 6.86 8.79
C LEU A 572 -39.18 6.89 8.68
N GLN A 573 -39.90 7.21 9.76
CA GLN A 573 -41.37 7.18 9.80
C GLN A 573 -42.00 8.35 9.05
N ASN A 574 -41.36 9.52 9.05
CA ASN A 574 -41.84 10.70 8.34
C ASN A 574 -41.43 10.74 6.86
N ARG A 575 -40.88 9.65 6.33
CA ARG A 575 -40.43 9.56 4.94
C ARG A 575 -41.65 9.39 4.01
N PRO A 576 -41.91 10.32 3.07
CA PRO A 576 -43.02 10.19 2.14
C PRO A 576 -42.86 8.96 1.24
N THR A 577 -43.98 8.36 0.84
CA THR A 577 -44.04 7.21 -0.09
C THR A 577 -43.39 7.50 -1.44
N THR A 578 -43.37 8.77 -1.88
CA THR A 578 -42.85 9.21 -3.19
C THR A 578 -41.47 9.92 -3.15
N GLY A 579 -40.85 10.09 -1.97
CA GLY A 579 -39.86 11.18 -1.80
C GLY A 579 -38.37 10.81 -1.84
N ALA A 580 -37.68 11.14 -2.94
CA ALA A 580 -36.20 11.18 -3.03
C ALA A 580 -35.56 12.40 -2.32
N ALA A 581 -36.35 13.44 -1.99
CA ALA A 581 -35.85 14.68 -1.38
C ALA A 581 -35.87 14.68 0.16
N TRP A 582 -36.66 13.81 0.80
CA TRP A 582 -36.82 13.80 2.26
C TRP A 582 -35.50 13.64 3.02
N ASP A 583 -34.65 12.71 2.58
CA ASP A 583 -33.36 12.47 3.23
C ASP A 583 -32.46 13.72 3.20
N THR A 584 -32.56 14.52 2.12
CA THR A 584 -31.85 15.79 1.95
C THR A 584 -32.46 16.90 2.80
N ILE A 585 -33.80 17.01 2.84
CA ILE A 585 -34.53 17.96 3.69
C ILE A 585 -34.16 17.72 5.15
N TRP A 586 -34.25 16.47 5.61
CA TRP A 586 -33.91 16.10 6.97
C TRP A 586 -32.47 16.47 7.34
N ALA A 587 -31.53 16.18 6.45
CA ALA A 587 -30.12 16.54 6.61
C ALA A 587 -29.88 18.05 6.66
N ALA A 588 -30.55 18.82 5.79
CA ALA A 588 -30.37 20.27 5.70
C ALA A 588 -30.98 20.99 6.92
N THR A 589 -32.16 20.55 7.37
CA THR A 589 -32.84 21.09 8.54
C THR A 589 -32.03 20.86 9.81
N THR A 590 -31.63 19.60 10.08
CA THR A 590 -30.81 19.28 11.26
C THR A 590 -29.45 19.98 11.23
N TRP A 591 -28.80 20.07 10.07
CA TRP A 591 -27.55 20.83 9.93
C TRP A 591 -27.74 22.33 10.22
N THR A 592 -28.85 22.92 9.77
CA THR A 592 -29.13 24.35 9.98
C THR A 592 -29.43 24.66 11.44
N ILE A 593 -30.24 23.83 12.10
CA ILE A 593 -30.50 23.93 13.55
C ILE A 593 -29.18 23.84 14.33
N TRP A 594 -28.31 22.89 13.99
CA TRP A 594 -27.00 22.74 14.65
C TRP A 594 -26.09 23.96 14.48
N LYS A 595 -26.02 24.51 13.25
CA LYS A 595 -25.24 25.73 12.98
C LYS A 595 -25.78 26.92 13.75
N GLU A 596 -27.10 27.08 13.79
CA GLU A 596 -27.73 28.17 14.52
C GLU A 596 -27.49 28.06 16.02
N ARG A 597 -27.63 26.86 16.60
CA ARG A 597 -27.26 26.60 18.00
C ARG A 597 -25.82 27.02 18.30
N ASN A 598 -24.87 26.65 17.42
CA ASN A 598 -23.46 27.04 17.60
C ASN A 598 -23.26 28.55 17.43
N ASN A 599 -23.98 29.20 16.52
CA ASN A 599 -23.91 30.65 16.33
C ASN A 599 -24.36 31.41 17.59
N ARG A 600 -25.42 30.92 18.24
CA ARG A 600 -25.92 31.47 19.51
C ARG A 600 -24.94 31.31 20.66
N ILE A 601 -24.22 30.18 20.74
CA ILE A 601 -23.22 29.95 21.78
C ILE A 601 -21.93 30.74 21.55
N PHE A 602 -21.37 30.67 20.34
CA PHE A 602 -20.01 31.15 20.10
C PHE A 602 -19.94 32.60 19.61
N ASN A 603 -21.00 33.09 18.98
CA ASN A 603 -21.05 34.45 18.44
C ASN A 603 -22.12 35.31 19.12
N SER A 604 -22.94 34.75 20.02
CA SER A 604 -24.10 35.42 20.64
C SER A 604 -25.08 36.00 19.63
N LEU A 605 -25.17 35.40 18.44
CA LEU A 605 -26.05 35.83 17.35
C LEU A 605 -27.24 34.88 17.22
N ALA A 606 -28.46 35.43 17.18
CA ALA A 606 -29.69 34.69 16.94
C ALA A 606 -30.34 35.16 15.63
N ARG A 607 -30.52 34.26 14.67
CA ARG A 607 -31.18 34.56 13.40
C ARG A 607 -32.68 34.24 13.47
N PRO A 608 -33.55 35.05 12.83
CA PRO A 608 -34.97 34.78 12.77
C PRO A 608 -35.25 33.51 11.94
N THR A 609 -36.34 32.81 12.28
CA THR A 609 -36.67 31.49 11.71
C THR A 609 -36.88 31.52 10.20
N PHE A 610 -37.34 32.64 9.62
CA PHE A 610 -37.53 32.75 8.16
C PHE A 610 -36.21 32.68 7.38
N LEU A 611 -35.13 33.31 7.86
CA LEU A 611 -33.80 33.22 7.22
C LEU A 611 -33.24 31.81 7.28
N LEU A 612 -33.50 31.09 8.37
CA LEU A 612 -33.07 29.69 8.52
C LEU A 612 -33.81 28.78 7.55
N VAL A 613 -35.12 29.00 7.35
CA VAL A 613 -35.91 28.24 6.38
C VAL A 613 -35.42 28.52 4.95
N GLN A 614 -35.14 29.77 4.59
CA GLN A 614 -34.53 30.11 3.30
C GLN A 614 -33.18 29.40 3.11
N GLU A 615 -32.32 29.40 4.13
CA GLU A 615 -31.04 28.67 4.10
C GLU A 615 -31.23 27.16 3.90
N ILE A 616 -32.22 26.55 4.56
CA ILE A 616 -32.58 25.14 4.35
C ILE A 616 -32.98 24.91 2.89
N THR A 617 -33.82 25.77 2.31
CA THR A 617 -34.23 25.66 0.90
C THR A 617 -33.05 25.72 -0.04
N THR A 618 -32.12 26.67 0.18
CA THR A 618 -30.89 26.79 -0.61
C THR A 618 -30.03 25.54 -0.48
N LEU A 619 -29.84 25.00 0.73
CA LEU A 619 -29.06 23.79 0.95
C LEU A 619 -29.70 22.56 0.29
N VAL A 620 -31.02 22.40 0.41
CA VAL A 620 -31.75 21.31 -0.24
C VAL A 620 -31.59 21.40 -1.75
N GLY A 621 -31.78 22.59 -2.34
CA GLY A 621 -31.56 22.83 -3.76
C GLY A 621 -30.15 22.44 -4.20
N LEU A 622 -29.13 23.01 -3.54
CA LEU A 622 -27.72 22.74 -3.83
C LEU A 622 -27.37 21.24 -3.72
N TRP A 623 -27.85 20.55 -2.69
CA TRP A 623 -27.53 19.14 -2.50
C TRP A 623 -28.31 18.25 -3.47
N PHE A 624 -29.48 18.69 -3.93
CA PHE A 624 -30.25 17.95 -4.93
C PHE A 624 -29.66 18.10 -6.34
N THR A 625 -29.19 19.31 -6.71
CA THR A 625 -28.69 19.67 -8.05
C THR A 625 -27.24 19.28 -8.33
N LEU A 626 -26.42 18.95 -7.32
CA LEU A 626 -25.08 18.34 -7.51
C LEU A 626 -25.15 16.88 -8.02
N ALA A 627 -26.14 16.58 -8.88
CA ALA A 627 -26.42 15.30 -9.52
C ALA A 627 -25.53 15.07 -10.74
#